data_AF-A0A7S3WKU3-F1
#
_entry.id   AF-A0A7S3WKU3-F1
#
_cell.length_a   1.000
_cell.length_b   1.000
_cell.length_c   1.000
_cell.angle_alpha   90.00
_cell.angle_beta   90.00
_cell.angle_gamma   90.00
#
_symmetry.space_group_name_H-M   'P 1'
#
loop_
_entity.id
_entity.type
_entity.pdbx_description
1 polymer ?
#
loop_
_entity_poly.entity_id
_entity_poly.type
_entity_poly.pdbx_seq_one_letter_code
_entity_poly.pdbx_strand_id
1 'polypeptide(L)'
;GNMPGCMQEALRKRREVRRTFRLHQSFSPDEVKGLRSVFQTYDQDGGGEIGLGELRRFCEDYFPDMTTSPTTRLTFMKLIHEADEGNDGFLDFGDFLRLMRNVHNLRARQRKQQEL
;
A
#
# COMPACT_ATOMS: atom_id res chain seq x y z
N GLY A 1 0.79 -32.71 16.51
CA GLY A 1 2.14 -32.98 15.99
C GLY A 1 2.71 -31.68 15.45
N ASN A 2 3.90 -31.29 15.89
CA ASN A 2 4.52 -30.02 15.51
C ASN A 2 4.92 -30.07 14.02
N MET A 3 4.38 -29.14 13.23
CA MET A 3 4.69 -29.04 11.80
C MET A 3 6.13 -28.55 11.59
N PRO A 4 6.94 -29.17 10.71
CA PRO A 4 8.34 -28.80 10.51
C PRO A 4 8.47 -27.35 10.00
N GLY A 5 9.45 -26.60 10.54
CA GLY A 5 9.67 -25.17 10.25
C GLY A 5 9.84 -24.83 8.76
N CYS A 6 10.38 -25.77 7.97
CA CYS A 6 10.51 -25.60 6.52
C CYS A 6 9.15 -25.52 5.80
N MET A 7 8.09 -26.08 6.37
CA MET A 7 6.73 -26.00 5.82
C MET A 7 6.05 -24.67 6.20
N GLN A 8 6.45 -24.06 7.32
CA GLN A 8 6.03 -22.71 7.73
C GLN A 8 6.67 -21.65 6.81
N GLU A 9 7.95 -21.80 6.47
CA GLU A 9 8.65 -20.94 5.51
C GLU A 9 8.15 -21.10 4.07
N ALA A 10 7.86 -22.33 3.63
CA ALA A 10 7.30 -22.58 2.31
C ALA A 10 5.91 -21.96 2.14
N LEU A 11 5.10 -21.88 3.20
CA LEU A 11 3.81 -21.18 3.20
C LEU A 11 3.99 -19.64 3.19
N ARG A 12 4.98 -19.10 3.93
CA ARG A 12 5.37 -17.68 3.88
C ARG A 12 5.81 -17.26 2.48
N LYS A 13 6.76 -17.99 1.87
CA LYS A 13 7.23 -17.72 0.49
C LYS A 13 6.15 -17.95 -0.57
N ARG A 14 5.28 -18.96 -0.42
CA ARG A 14 4.15 -19.19 -1.36
C ARG A 14 3.09 -18.09 -1.28
N ARG A 15 2.90 -17.45 -0.12
CA ARG A 15 2.04 -16.27 0.01
C ARG A 15 2.64 -15.07 -0.71
N GLU A 16 3.93 -14.81 -0.51
CA GLU A 16 4.67 -13.70 -1.12
C GLU A 16 4.73 -13.79 -2.65
N VAL A 17 5.07 -14.97 -3.20
CA VAL A 17 5.11 -15.18 -4.66
C VAL A 17 3.73 -15.03 -5.31
N ARG A 18 2.66 -15.54 -4.67
CA ARG A 18 1.29 -15.33 -5.18
C ARG A 18 0.78 -13.90 -4.96
N ARG A 19 1.41 -13.13 -4.06
CA ARG A 19 1.04 -11.75 -3.72
C ARG A 19 1.71 -10.78 -4.69
N THR A 20 3.01 -10.90 -4.89
CA THR A 20 3.76 -10.12 -5.90
C THR A 20 3.23 -10.36 -7.31
N PHE A 21 2.91 -11.61 -7.66
CA PHE A 21 2.35 -11.94 -8.97
C PHE A 21 0.94 -11.36 -9.21
N ARG A 22 0.08 -11.30 -8.18
CA ARG A 22 -1.26 -10.69 -8.30
C ARG A 22 -1.25 -9.17 -8.29
N LEU A 23 -0.24 -8.57 -7.64
CA LEU A 23 -0.09 -7.12 -7.57
C LEU A 23 0.51 -6.54 -8.85
N HIS A 24 1.54 -7.18 -9.41
CA HIS A 24 2.09 -6.80 -10.72
C HIS A 24 1.11 -6.99 -11.88
N GLN A 25 0.09 -7.85 -11.75
CA GLN A 25 -0.94 -8.01 -12.78
C GLN A 25 -2.03 -6.92 -12.78
N SER A 26 -2.13 -6.10 -11.72
CA SER A 26 -3.21 -5.12 -11.59
C SER A 26 -2.86 -3.74 -12.16
N PHE A 27 -1.59 -3.47 -12.45
CA PHE A 27 -1.09 -2.19 -12.96
C PHE A 27 -0.25 -2.43 -14.20
N SER A 28 -0.42 -1.57 -15.21
CA SER A 28 0.40 -1.62 -16.43
C SER A 28 1.86 -1.28 -16.10
N PRO A 29 2.85 -1.76 -16.87
CA PRO A 29 4.26 -1.44 -16.63
C PRO A 29 4.54 0.08 -16.59
N ASP A 30 3.81 0.87 -17.36
CA ASP A 30 3.86 2.34 -17.30
C ASP A 30 3.31 2.91 -15.98
N GLU A 31 2.19 2.39 -15.50
CA GLU A 31 1.63 2.80 -14.19
C GLU A 31 2.57 2.41 -13.05
N VAL A 32 3.11 1.20 -13.10
CA VAL A 32 4.12 0.72 -12.15
C VAL A 32 5.34 1.64 -12.17
N LYS A 33 5.79 2.09 -13.35
CA LYS A 33 6.93 3.01 -13.48
C LYS A 33 6.63 4.39 -12.89
N GLY A 34 5.43 4.93 -13.12
CA GLY A 34 4.98 6.17 -12.50
C GLY A 34 4.92 6.05 -10.97
N LEU A 35 4.26 5.00 -10.48
CA LEU A 35 4.16 4.69 -9.05
C LEU A 35 5.53 4.48 -8.40
N ARG A 36 6.49 3.89 -9.14
CA ARG A 36 7.87 3.72 -8.69
C ARG A 36 8.64 5.03 -8.61
N SER A 37 8.42 5.94 -9.56
CA SER A 37 9.01 7.28 -9.50
C SER A 37 8.48 8.07 -8.31
N VAL A 38 7.17 7.94 -8.03
CA VAL A 38 6.55 8.50 -6.84
C VAL A 38 7.16 7.88 -5.60
N PHE A 39 7.22 6.55 -5.53
CA PHE A 39 7.81 5.83 -4.40
C PHE A 39 9.23 6.31 -4.07
N GLN A 40 10.10 6.40 -5.08
CA GLN A 40 11.47 6.93 -4.92
C GLN A 40 11.53 8.41 -4.52
N THR A 41 10.49 9.19 -4.77
CA THR A 41 10.43 10.59 -4.34
C THR A 41 10.21 10.71 -2.82
N TYR A 42 9.50 9.74 -2.23
CA TYR A 42 9.17 9.76 -0.80
C TYR A 42 10.04 8.83 0.05
N ASP A 43 10.71 7.85 -0.55
CA ASP A 43 11.79 7.07 0.05
C ASP A 43 13.02 7.98 0.24
N GLN A 44 13.01 8.81 1.30
CA GLN A 44 14.08 9.78 1.54
C GLN A 44 15.35 9.10 2.07
N ASP A 45 15.21 7.95 2.72
CA ASP A 45 16.32 7.17 3.25
C ASP A 45 16.97 6.27 2.17
N GLY A 46 16.29 6.09 1.03
CA GLY A 46 16.77 5.24 -0.08
C GLY A 46 16.79 3.75 0.27
N GLY A 47 16.02 3.37 1.30
CA GLY A 47 15.94 2.01 1.81
C GLY A 47 15.10 1.08 0.92
N GLY A 48 14.33 1.65 -0.01
CA GLY A 48 13.37 0.90 -0.82
C GLY A 48 12.07 0.59 -0.09
N GLU A 49 11.81 1.28 1.03
CA GLU A 49 10.66 1.11 1.92
C GLU A 49 10.18 2.49 2.36
N ILE A 50 8.86 2.72 2.39
CA ILE A 50 8.29 4.00 2.87
C ILE A 50 7.71 3.78 4.25
N GLY A 51 8.26 4.46 5.26
CA GLY A 51 7.73 4.39 6.62
C GLY A 51 6.38 5.11 6.76
N LEU A 52 5.64 4.80 7.83
CA LEU A 52 4.38 5.47 8.19
C LEU A 52 4.46 7.02 8.20
N GLY A 53 5.60 7.58 8.62
CA GLY A 53 5.84 9.02 8.65
C GLY A 53 5.95 9.64 7.27
N GLU A 54 6.68 8.99 6.36
CA GLU A 54 6.87 9.42 4.97
C GLU A 54 5.60 9.21 4.16
N LEU A 55 4.92 8.09 4.38
CA LEU A 55 3.66 7.78 3.74
C LEU A 55 2.59 8.82 4.10
N ARG A 56 2.59 9.33 5.33
CA ARG A 56 1.68 10.42 5.72
C ARG A 56 1.90 11.67 4.87
N ARG A 57 3.16 12.09 4.67
CA ARG A 57 3.50 13.23 3.81
C ARG A 57 3.12 12.97 2.35
N PHE A 58 3.42 11.76 1.87
CA PHE A 58 2.98 11.31 0.56
C PHE A 58 1.47 11.50 0.36
N CYS A 59 0.69 11.19 1.38
CA CYS A 59 -0.76 11.29 1.31
C CYS A 59 -1.27 12.70 1.39
N GLU A 60 -0.61 13.58 2.14
CA GLU A 60 -0.95 15.00 2.13
C GLU A 60 -0.71 15.64 0.75
N ASP A 61 0.34 15.19 0.06
CA ASP A 61 0.76 15.74 -1.23
C ASP A 61 -0.01 15.16 -2.43
N TYR A 62 -0.17 13.83 -2.51
CA TYR A 62 -0.88 13.15 -3.61
C TYR A 62 -2.37 12.92 -3.35
N PHE A 63 -2.79 12.90 -2.08
CA PHE A 63 -4.15 12.59 -1.66
C PHE A 63 -4.73 13.65 -0.71
N PRO A 64 -4.70 14.95 -1.06
CA PRO A 64 -5.16 16.02 -0.17
C PRO A 64 -6.62 15.83 0.27
N ASP A 65 -7.49 15.28 -0.59
CA ASP A 65 -8.89 14.96 -0.21
C ASP A 65 -9.00 13.96 0.94
N MET A 66 -8.03 13.04 1.06
CA MET A 66 -8.00 12.03 2.12
C MET A 66 -7.46 12.59 3.44
N THR A 67 -6.73 13.69 3.40
CA THR A 67 -6.15 14.35 4.58
C THR A 67 -6.94 15.58 5.02
N THR A 68 -7.85 16.06 4.16
CA THR A 68 -8.73 17.23 4.43
C THR A 68 -9.62 17.02 5.65
N SER A 69 -10.12 15.80 5.87
CA SER A 69 -10.99 15.49 7.02
C SER A 69 -10.33 14.49 7.98
N PRO A 70 -10.44 14.71 9.30
CA PRO A 70 -9.89 13.80 10.30
C PRO A 70 -10.46 12.37 10.16
N THR A 71 -11.72 12.23 9.74
CA THR A 71 -12.36 10.93 9.49
C THR A 71 -11.72 10.20 8.32
N THR A 72 -11.41 10.91 7.24
CA THR A 72 -10.79 10.34 6.05
C THR A 72 -9.34 9.99 6.32
N ARG A 73 -8.63 10.82 7.11
CA ARG A 73 -7.26 10.54 7.56
C ARG A 73 -7.19 9.27 8.41
N LEU A 74 -8.12 9.08 9.35
CA LEU A 74 -8.25 7.87 10.15
C LEU A 74 -8.54 6.64 9.28
N THR A 75 -9.46 6.77 8.33
CA THR A 75 -9.78 5.70 7.37
C THR A 75 -8.56 5.32 6.55
N PHE A 76 -7.79 6.31 6.11
CA PHE A 76 -6.58 6.10 5.35
C PHE A 76 -5.51 5.37 6.17
N MET A 77 -5.27 5.79 7.42
CA MET A 77 -4.35 5.10 8.35
C MET A 77 -4.76 3.64 8.57
N LYS A 78 -6.07 3.34 8.62
CA LYS A 78 -6.56 1.96 8.65
C LYS A 78 -6.24 1.21 7.35
N LEU A 79 -6.42 1.84 6.18
CA LEU A 79 -6.06 1.22 4.90
C LEU A 79 -4.56 0.92 4.79
N ILE A 80 -3.72 1.78 5.34
CA ILE A 80 -2.28 1.54 5.45
C ILE A 80 -2.02 0.31 6.30
N HIS A 81 -2.56 0.29 7.51
CA HIS A 81 -2.37 -0.80 8.45
C HIS A 81 -2.93 -2.14 7.91
N GLU A 82 -3.98 -2.08 7.09
CA GLU A 82 -4.55 -3.25 6.44
C GLU A 82 -3.76 -3.70 5.19
N ALA A 83 -3.03 -2.78 4.55
CA ALA A 83 -2.12 -3.07 3.46
C ALA A 83 -0.80 -3.65 3.96
N ASP A 84 -0.30 -3.12 5.07
CA ASP A 84 0.91 -3.55 5.80
C ASP A 84 0.67 -4.93 6.45
N GLU A 85 1.00 -5.98 5.69
CA GLU A 85 0.87 -7.37 6.16
C GLU A 85 2.05 -7.77 7.07
N GLY A 86 3.13 -6.98 7.07
CA GLY A 86 4.29 -7.14 7.94
C GLY A 86 4.11 -6.52 9.33
N ASN A 87 3.26 -5.50 9.42
CA ASN A 87 3.01 -4.64 10.58
C ASN A 87 4.31 -4.13 11.21
N ASP A 88 5.33 -3.95 10.39
CA ASP A 88 6.63 -3.40 10.73
C ASP A 88 6.63 -1.86 10.64
N GLY A 89 5.55 -1.28 10.09
CA GLY A 89 5.40 0.16 9.91
C GLY A 89 6.12 0.69 8.66
N PHE A 90 6.58 -0.21 7.79
CA PHE A 90 7.24 0.10 6.53
C PHE A 90 6.44 -0.50 5.37
N LEU A 91 6.17 0.29 4.33
CA LEU A 91 5.55 -0.21 3.12
C LEU A 91 6.62 -0.44 2.06
N ASP A 92 6.79 -1.69 1.69
CA ASP A 92 7.52 -2.04 0.48
C ASP A 92 6.72 -1.61 -0.76
N PHE A 93 7.37 -1.64 -1.92
CA PHE A 93 6.74 -1.27 -3.19
C PHE A 93 5.45 -2.07 -3.47
N GLY A 94 5.40 -3.35 -3.11
CA GLY A 94 4.21 -4.20 -3.24
C GLY A 94 3.06 -3.76 -2.32
N ASP A 95 3.35 -3.40 -1.07
CA ASP A 95 2.36 -2.85 -0.13
C ASP A 95 1.87 -1.47 -0.56
N PHE A 96 2.75 -0.63 -1.12
CA PHE A 96 2.36 0.65 -1.72
C PHE A 96 1.35 0.48 -2.87
N LEU A 97 1.56 -0.50 -3.75
CA LEU A 97 0.60 -0.80 -4.84
C LEU A 97 -0.75 -1.28 -4.30
N ARG A 98 -0.76 -2.07 -3.21
CA ARG A 98 -2.01 -2.48 -2.53
C ARG A 98 -2.75 -1.28 -1.97
N LEU A 99 -2.03 -0.41 -1.27
CA LEU A 99 -2.57 0.81 -0.72
C LEU A 99 -3.19 1.66 -1.83
N MET A 100 -2.46 1.90 -2.92
CA MET A 100 -2.95 2.64 -4.08
C MET A 100 -4.26 2.11 -4.62
N ARG A 101 -4.39 0.78 -4.76
CA ARG A 101 -5.63 0.14 -5.20
C ARG A 101 -6.77 0.36 -4.21
N ASN A 102 -6.52 0.18 -2.91
CA ASN A 102 -7.52 0.37 -1.87
C ASN A 102 -7.99 1.83 -1.80
N VAL A 103 -7.06 2.77 -1.90
CA VAL A 103 -7.32 4.21 -1.90
C VAL A 103 -8.10 4.61 -3.15
N HIS A 104 -7.75 4.08 -4.32
CA HIS A 104 -8.50 4.31 -5.55
C HIS A 104 -9.94 3.79 -5.44
N ASN A 105 -10.13 2.59 -4.89
CA ASN A 105 -11.46 2.03 -4.60
C ASN A 105 -12.24 2.89 -3.59
N LEU A 106 -11.58 3.39 -2.54
CA LEU A 106 -12.21 4.26 -1.55
C LEU A 106 -12.63 5.59 -2.17
N ARG A 107 -11.77 6.22 -2.99
CA ARG A 107 -12.11 7.45 -3.74
C ARG A 107 -13.26 7.20 -4.72
N ALA A 108 -13.26 6.08 -5.44
CA ALA A 108 -14.34 5.72 -6.35
C ALA A 108 -15.69 5.58 -5.61
N ARG A 109 -15.67 5.02 -4.39
CA ARG A 109 -16.86 4.93 -3.52
C ARG A 109 -17.29 6.29 -2.98
N GLN A 110 -16.35 7.16 -2.60
CA GLN A 110 -16.67 8.50 -2.09
C GLN A 110 -17.24 9.42 -3.16
N ARG A 111 -16.74 9.36 -4.41
CA ARG A 111 -17.33 10.13 -5.52
C ARG A 111 -18.79 9.76 -5.77
N LYS A 112 -19.13 8.47 -5.68
CA LYS A 112 -20.52 8.01 -5.79
C LYS A 112 -21.43 8.44 -4.65
N GLN A 113 -20.88 8.80 -3.48
CA GLN A 113 -21.67 9.28 -2.34
C GLN A 113 -21.94 10.78 -2.39
N GLN A 114 -21.23 11.56 -3.21
CA GLN A 114 -21.49 13.00 -3.39
C GLN A 114 -22.54 13.29 -4.47
N GLU A 115 -22.98 12.26 -5.20
CA GLU A 115 -23.94 12.36 -6.31
C GLU A 115 -25.37 11.90 -5.92
N LEU A 116 -25.61 11.63 -4.63
CA LEU A 116 -26.90 11.30 -4.02
C LEU A 116 -27.32 12.40 -3.04
#